data_AF-A0A7S2GK55-F1
#
_entry.id   AF-A0A7S2GK55-F1
#
_cell.length_a   1.000
_cell.length_b   1.000
_cell.length_c   1.000
_cell.angle_alpha   90.00
_cell.angle_beta   90.00
_cell.angle_gamma   90.00
#
_symmetry.space_group_name_H-M   'P 1'
#
loop_
_entity.id
_entity.type
_entity.pdbx_description
1 polymer ?
#
loop_
_entity_poly.entity_id
_entity_poly.type
_entity_poly.pdbx_seq_one_letter_code
_entity_poly.pdbx_strand_id
1 'polypeptide(L)'
;VLRRAVNIYPLYGVGLVLAFLIAKSQGAAPSDTVLVMQAWLLQAWFPNYTEQTLNMQCWFLCCLVLYWLFFRFLYRIVSAMSATVVVVTMLTLYFLPWLVIILPIAMDEDVYWYQDHIFGHHDSPVDFAVVFLKFHPFTFTHIFVLGMLLARLRSFVDSGNKVV
;
A
#
# COMPACT_ATOMS: atom_id res chain seq x y z
N VAL A 1 16.87 1.93 22.25
CA VAL A 1 15.94 2.94 21.68
C VAL A 1 16.37 4.36 22.04
N LEU A 2 16.55 4.70 23.32
CA LEU A 2 16.95 6.04 23.79
C LEU A 2 18.24 6.60 23.12
N ARG A 3 19.29 5.78 22.98
CA ARG A 3 20.55 6.19 22.31
C ARG A 3 20.34 6.59 20.84
N ARG A 4 19.42 5.93 20.13
CA ARG A 4 19.07 6.31 18.74
C ARG A 4 18.23 7.59 18.72
N ALA A 5 17.33 7.73 19.68
CA ALA A 5 16.50 8.92 19.82
C ALA A 5 17.30 10.20 20.11
N VAL A 6 18.39 10.11 20.87
CA VAL A 6 19.20 11.27 21.24
C VAL A 6 20.32 11.56 20.22
N ASN A 7 20.91 10.54 19.60
CA ASN A 7 22.08 10.75 18.75
C ASN A 7 21.78 10.69 17.25
N ILE A 8 20.75 9.96 16.84
CA ILE A 8 20.49 9.66 15.44
C ILE A 8 19.31 10.50 14.92
N TYR A 9 18.20 10.55 15.64
CA TYR A 9 17.02 11.28 15.17
C TYR A 9 17.22 12.79 15.06
N PRO A 10 17.97 13.48 15.96
CA PRO A 10 18.25 14.90 15.78
C PRO A 10 19.12 15.16 14.55
N LEU A 11 20.07 14.27 14.26
CA LEU A 11 20.90 14.36 13.05
C LEU A 11 20.04 14.25 11.78
N TYR A 12 19.08 13.31 11.75
CA TYR A 12 18.12 13.21 10.65
C TYR A 12 17.21 14.44 10.57
N GLY A 13 16.74 14.96 11.70
CA GLY A 13 15.92 16.17 11.74
C GLY A 13 16.65 17.39 11.18
N VAL A 14 17.90 17.61 11.60
CA VAL A 14 18.74 18.71 11.08
C VAL A 14 19.02 18.51 9.59
N GLY A 15 19.38 17.29 9.17
CA GLY A 15 19.61 16.96 7.77
C GLY A 15 18.37 17.22 6.89
N LEU A 16 17.18 16.85 7.38
CA LEU A 16 15.91 17.11 6.71
C LEU A 16 15.62 18.61 6.57
N VAL A 17 15.84 19.38 7.64
CA VAL A 17 15.66 20.85 7.61
C VAL A 17 16.62 21.48 6.61
N LEU A 18 17.90 21.11 6.62
CA LEU A 18 18.89 21.63 5.69
C LEU A 18 18.55 21.25 4.24
N ALA A 19 18.18 19.98 3.99
CA ALA A 19 17.76 19.51 2.67
C ALA A 19 16.53 20.28 2.17
N PHE A 20 15.55 20.54 3.03
CA PHE A 20 14.38 21.33 2.68
C PHE A 20 14.74 22.79 2.35
N LEU A 21 15.59 23.43 3.14
CA LEU A 21 16.04 24.80 2.89
C LEU A 21 16.83 24.91 1.57
N ILE A 22 17.66 23.91 1.24
CA ILE A 22 18.37 23.83 -0.03
C ILE A 22 17.39 23.62 -1.19
N ALA A 23 16.44 22.70 -1.07
CA ALA A 23 15.43 22.48 -2.10
C ALA A 23 14.59 23.75 -2.33
N LYS A 24 14.26 24.48 -1.25
CA LYS A 24 13.51 25.73 -1.31
C LYS A 24 14.31 26.85 -1.99
N SER A 25 15.60 26.97 -1.69
CA SER A 25 16.45 27.97 -2.36
C SER A 25 16.64 27.69 -3.85
N GLN A 26 16.52 26.43 -4.27
CA GLN A 26 16.57 26.00 -5.67
C GLN A 26 15.20 26.07 -6.38
N GLY A 27 14.13 26.47 -5.69
CA GLY A 27 12.77 26.45 -6.24
C GLY A 27 12.21 25.04 -6.49
N ALA A 28 12.84 24.01 -5.94
CA ALA A 28 12.48 22.60 -6.10
C ALA A 28 11.81 22.00 -4.84
N ALA A 29 11.44 22.84 -3.87
CA ALA A 29 10.77 22.37 -2.67
C ALA A 29 9.36 21.85 -2.98
N PRO A 30 8.96 20.69 -2.44
CA PRO A 30 7.58 20.23 -2.52
C PRO A 30 6.64 21.21 -1.78
N SER A 31 5.36 21.20 -2.15
CA SER A 31 4.37 22.02 -1.47
C SER A 31 4.20 21.61 0.00
N ASP A 32 3.79 22.55 0.86
CA ASP A 32 3.61 22.30 2.29
C ASP A 32 2.64 21.13 2.55
N THR A 33 1.61 21.00 1.72
CA THR A 33 0.65 19.88 1.76
C THR A 33 1.32 18.53 1.49
N VAL A 34 2.19 18.44 0.48
CA VAL A 34 2.94 17.22 0.16
C VAL A 34 3.84 16.81 1.33
N LEU A 35 4.49 17.79 1.96
CA LEU A 35 5.39 17.57 3.09
C LEU A 35 4.64 17.03 4.33
N VAL A 36 3.47 17.59 4.62
CA VAL A 36 2.59 17.08 5.69
C VAL A 36 2.12 15.66 5.37
N MET A 37 1.71 15.38 4.14
CA MET A 37 1.24 14.05 3.73
C MET A 37 2.33 12.98 3.88
N GLN A 38 3.58 13.31 3.54
CA GLN A 38 4.72 12.41 3.73
C GLN A 38 5.06 12.21 5.21
N ALA A 39 5.11 13.29 6.00
CA ALA A 39 5.47 13.25 7.41
C ALA A 39 4.46 12.45 8.26
N TRP A 40 3.18 12.48 7.90
CA TRP A 40 2.10 11.81 8.63
C TRP A 40 1.72 10.44 8.05
N LEU A 41 2.47 9.92 7.06
CA LEU A 41 2.15 8.65 6.39
C LEU A 41 0.73 8.66 5.77
N LEU A 42 0.34 9.81 5.21
CA LEU A 42 -0.95 10.01 4.54
C LEU A 42 -0.84 9.95 3.01
N GLN A 43 0.38 9.90 2.47
CA GLN A 43 0.67 9.88 1.03
C GLN A 43 -0.11 8.80 0.24
N ALA A 44 -0.37 7.63 0.82
CA ALA A 44 -1.06 6.54 0.12
C ALA A 44 -2.60 6.60 0.24
N TRP A 45 -3.14 7.44 1.12
CA TRP A 45 -4.57 7.46 1.47
C TRP A 45 -5.40 8.39 0.58
N PHE A 46 -4.73 9.33 -0.09
CA PHE A 46 -5.37 10.32 -0.94
C PHE A 46 -4.79 10.23 -2.36
N PRO A 47 -5.51 9.59 -3.31
CA PRO A 47 -5.00 9.36 -4.67
C PRO A 47 -4.42 10.62 -5.31
N ASN A 48 -5.11 11.77 -5.18
CA ASN A 48 -4.70 13.07 -5.70
C ASN A 48 -3.29 13.51 -5.30
N TYR A 49 -2.81 13.09 -4.13
CA TYR A 49 -1.48 13.42 -3.63
C TYR A 49 -0.52 12.25 -3.72
N THR A 50 -1.00 11.04 -3.98
CA THR A 50 -0.19 9.83 -3.96
C THR A 50 0.93 9.89 -4.97
N GLU A 51 0.65 10.26 -6.22
CA GLU A 51 1.68 10.33 -7.26
C GLU A 51 2.70 11.46 -7.02
N GLN A 52 2.28 12.54 -6.35
CA GLN A 52 3.15 13.69 -6.04
C GLN A 52 4.05 13.44 -4.82
N THR A 53 3.65 12.51 -3.95
CA THR A 53 4.28 12.28 -2.65
C THR A 53 4.92 10.91 -2.52
N LEU A 54 4.80 10.03 -3.53
CA LEU A 54 5.09 8.61 -3.40
C LEU A 54 6.55 8.33 -3.02
N ASN A 55 6.76 8.08 -1.74
CA ASN A 55 7.97 7.45 -1.24
C ASN A 55 7.66 5.98 -0.91
N MET A 56 8.35 5.03 -1.56
CA MET A 56 8.06 3.59 -1.43
C MET A 56 8.14 3.09 0.02
N GLN A 57 9.08 3.60 0.82
CA GLN A 57 9.20 3.22 2.23
C GLN A 57 8.03 3.72 3.06
N CYS A 58 7.68 5.00 2.93
CA CYS A 58 6.52 5.58 3.61
C CYS A 58 5.21 4.92 3.16
N TRP A 59 5.11 4.52 1.88
CA TRP A 59 3.92 3.90 1.31
C TRP A 59 3.70 2.51 1.92
N PHE A 60 4.77 1.72 2.06
CA PHE A 60 4.69 0.44 2.75
C PHE A 60 4.25 0.61 4.21
N LEU A 61 4.76 1.63 4.91
CA LEU A 61 4.34 1.94 6.28
C LEU A 61 2.86 2.34 6.35
N CYS A 62 2.33 3.08 5.37
CA CYS A 62 0.89 3.39 5.27
C CYS A 62 0.07 2.09 5.23
N CYS A 63 0.50 1.11 4.43
CA CYS A 63 -0.17 -0.18 4.28
C CYS A 63 -0.15 -1.02 5.58
N LEU A 64 0.91 -0.92 6.40
CA LEU A 64 0.99 -1.64 7.67
C LEU A 64 -0.06 -1.18 8.69
N VAL A 65 -0.52 0.07 8.65
CA VAL A 65 -1.55 0.58 9.57
C VAL A 65 -2.82 -0.25 9.48
N LEU A 66 -3.27 -0.54 8.25
CA LEU A 66 -4.44 -1.39 8.02
C LEU A 66 -4.22 -2.82 8.51
N TYR A 67 -3.04 -3.38 8.23
CA TYR A 67 -2.69 -4.70 8.75
C TYR A 67 -2.88 -4.75 10.27
N TRP A 68 -2.26 -3.83 11.02
CA TRP A 68 -2.35 -3.83 12.48
C TRP A 68 -3.76 -3.56 13.01
N LEU A 69 -4.50 -2.66 12.35
CA LEU A 69 -5.86 -2.33 12.73
C LEU A 69 -6.80 -3.53 12.58
N PHE A 70 -6.68 -4.26 11.46
CA PHE A 70 -7.59 -5.36 11.12
C PHE A 70 -7.05 -6.75 11.49
N PHE A 71 -5.79 -6.88 11.91
CA PHE A 71 -5.13 -8.18 12.13
C PHE A 71 -5.96 -9.13 13.00
N ARG A 72 -6.39 -8.66 14.18
CA ARG A 72 -7.14 -9.50 15.13
C ARG A 72 -8.46 -9.99 14.57
N PHE A 73 -9.16 -9.14 13.84
CA PHE A 73 -10.44 -9.47 13.23
C PHE A 73 -10.25 -10.47 12.09
N LEU A 74 -9.36 -10.16 11.14
CA LEU A 74 -9.07 -11.01 9.99
C LEU A 74 -8.51 -12.37 10.42
N TYR A 75 -7.61 -12.40 11.40
CA TYR A 75 -7.06 -13.64 11.93
C TYR A 75 -8.16 -14.57 12.47
N ARG A 76 -9.12 -14.04 13.26
CA ARG A 76 -10.23 -14.85 13.79
C ARG A 76 -11.04 -15.48 12.66
N ILE A 77 -11.37 -14.71 11.63
CA ILE A 77 -12.11 -15.19 10.47
C ILE A 77 -11.31 -16.28 9.74
N VAL A 78 -10.06 -15.98 9.37
CA VAL A 78 -9.21 -16.91 8.60
C VAL A 78 -8.93 -18.20 9.37
N SER A 79 -8.72 -18.11 10.69
CA SER A 79 -8.46 -19.28 11.54
C SER A 79 -9.64 -20.25 11.59
N ALA A 80 -10.87 -19.76 11.44
CA ALA A 80 -12.09 -20.57 11.42
C ALA A 80 -12.43 -21.16 10.04
N MET A 81 -11.74 -20.75 8.97
CA MET A 81 -12.01 -21.25 7.62
C MET A 81 -11.60 -22.72 7.46
N SER A 82 -12.32 -23.45 6.61
CA SER A 82 -11.95 -24.79 6.14
C SER A 82 -10.95 -24.74 4.99
N ALA A 83 -10.28 -25.85 4.69
CA ALA A 83 -9.27 -25.92 3.63
C ALA A 83 -9.81 -25.49 2.25
N THR A 84 -10.99 -25.97 1.86
CA THR A 84 -11.63 -25.60 0.59
C THR A 84 -11.91 -24.10 0.50
N VAL A 85 -12.45 -23.50 1.57
CA VAL A 85 -12.74 -22.07 1.63
C VAL A 85 -11.44 -21.25 1.55
N VAL A 86 -10.38 -21.70 2.21
CA VAL A 86 -9.05 -21.06 2.12
C VAL A 86 -8.56 -21.02 0.68
N VAL A 87 -8.58 -22.15 -0.03
CA VAL A 87 -8.12 -22.24 -1.43
C VAL A 87 -8.97 -21.36 -2.35
N VAL A 88 -10.29 -21.42 -2.26
CA VAL A 88 -11.19 -20.59 -3.08
C VAL A 88 -10.98 -19.10 -2.80
N THR A 89 -10.81 -18.72 -1.54
CA THR A 89 -10.54 -17.32 -1.17
C THR A 89 -9.19 -16.87 -1.72
N MET A 90 -8.14 -17.70 -1.63
CA MET A 90 -6.83 -17.37 -2.21
C MET A 90 -6.91 -17.15 -3.73
N LEU A 91 -7.61 -18.04 -4.45
CA LEU A 91 -7.81 -17.89 -5.90
C LEU A 91 -8.54 -16.58 -6.21
N THR A 92 -9.60 -16.27 -5.47
CA THR A 92 -10.37 -15.02 -5.65
C THR A 92 -9.49 -13.79 -5.42
N LEU A 93 -8.70 -13.76 -4.35
CA LEU A 93 -7.82 -12.63 -4.04
C LEU A 93 -6.68 -12.49 -5.06
N TYR A 94 -6.26 -13.58 -5.72
CA TYR A 94 -5.26 -13.53 -6.80
C TYR A 94 -5.78 -12.81 -8.06
N PHE A 95 -7.10 -12.76 -8.27
CA PHE A 95 -7.69 -12.02 -9.38
C PHE A 95 -7.78 -10.51 -9.11
N LEU A 96 -7.70 -10.06 -7.86
CA LEU A 96 -7.89 -8.65 -7.50
C LEU A 96 -6.90 -7.68 -8.18
N PRO A 97 -5.60 -7.99 -8.33
CA PRO A 97 -4.66 -7.14 -9.08
C PRO A 97 -5.04 -6.92 -10.54
N TRP A 98 -5.78 -7.86 -11.16
CA TRP A 98 -6.20 -7.73 -12.56
C TRP A 98 -7.23 -6.62 -12.77
N LEU A 99 -7.88 -6.12 -11.71
CA LEU A 99 -8.79 -4.98 -11.79
C LEU A 99 -8.09 -3.71 -12.32
N VAL A 100 -6.77 -3.58 -12.12
CA VAL A 100 -5.98 -2.45 -12.65
C VAL A 100 -5.99 -2.43 -14.18
N ILE A 101 -6.12 -3.59 -14.84
CA ILE A 101 -6.17 -3.70 -16.30
C ILE A 101 -7.63 -3.68 -16.78
N ILE A 102 -8.52 -4.37 -16.07
CA ILE A 102 -9.93 -4.51 -16.46
C ILE A 102 -10.67 -3.16 -16.38
N LEU A 103 -10.37 -2.34 -15.37
CA LEU A 103 -11.11 -1.10 -15.12
C LEU A 103 -10.92 -0.04 -16.21
N PRO A 104 -9.69 0.27 -16.69
CA PRO A 104 -9.51 1.14 -17.86
C PRO A 104 -10.26 0.65 -19.10
N ILE A 105 -10.15 -0.65 -19.43
CA ILE A 105 -10.84 -1.26 -20.58
C ILE A 105 -12.35 -1.11 -20.46
N ALA A 106 -12.90 -1.32 -19.25
CA ALA A 106 -14.33 -1.18 -18.99
C ALA A 106 -14.83 0.27 -19.05
N MET A 107 -13.91 1.25 -19.05
CA MET A 107 -14.20 2.68 -19.14
C MET A 107 -13.82 3.25 -20.53
N ASP A 108 -13.66 2.38 -21.53
CA ASP A 108 -13.31 2.72 -22.92
C ASP A 108 -11.93 3.41 -23.07
N GLU A 109 -11.00 3.18 -22.13
CA GLU A 109 -9.60 3.64 -22.22
C GLU A 109 -8.68 2.54 -22.78
N ASP A 110 -7.53 2.96 -23.33
CA ASP A 110 -6.51 2.04 -23.83
C ASP A 110 -5.88 1.22 -22.69
N VAL A 111 -5.50 -0.03 -22.96
CA VAL A 111 -4.73 -0.89 -22.05
C VAL A 111 -3.39 -0.25 -21.66
N TYR A 112 -2.81 0.54 -22.55
CA TYR A 112 -1.57 1.27 -22.35
C TYR A 112 -1.76 2.66 -21.74
N TRP A 113 -3.00 3.04 -21.36
CA TRP A 113 -3.32 4.34 -20.77
C TRP A 113 -2.33 4.77 -19.67
N TYR A 114 -1.91 3.84 -18.80
CA TYR A 114 -0.98 4.15 -17.71
C TYR A 114 0.44 4.57 -18.18
N GLN A 115 0.86 4.17 -19.38
CA GLN A 115 2.16 4.58 -19.95
C GLN A 115 2.12 6.03 -20.44
N ASP A 116 0.95 6.46 -20.93
CA ASP A 116 0.72 7.79 -21.47
C ASP A 116 0.23 8.79 -20.41
N HIS A 117 -0.14 8.28 -19.22
CA HIS A 117 -0.58 9.08 -18.08
C HIS A 117 0.51 10.02 -17.56
N ILE A 118 0.15 11.30 -17.38
CA ILE A 118 1.02 12.29 -16.78
C ILE A 118 0.83 12.23 -15.26
N PHE A 119 1.86 11.75 -14.55
CA PHE A 119 1.85 11.67 -13.09
C PHE A 119 1.46 13.01 -12.43
N GLY A 120 0.55 12.94 -11.46
CA GLY A 120 0.11 14.10 -10.69
C GLY A 120 -1.06 14.88 -11.31
N HIS A 121 -1.43 14.62 -12.56
CA HIS A 121 -2.69 15.05 -13.16
C HIS A 121 -3.79 14.03 -12.84
N HIS A 122 -4.97 14.50 -12.44
CA HIS A 122 -6.10 13.65 -12.04
C HIS A 122 -7.38 14.21 -12.66
N ASP A 123 -7.33 14.39 -13.98
CA ASP A 123 -8.36 15.10 -14.73
C ASP A 123 -9.51 14.14 -15.12
N SER A 124 -9.30 12.83 -15.02
CA SER A 124 -10.31 11.81 -15.30
C SER A 124 -10.65 10.93 -14.08
N PRO A 125 -11.89 10.40 -14.01
CA PRO A 125 -12.26 9.38 -13.01
C PRO A 125 -11.45 8.08 -13.12
N VAL A 126 -10.91 7.77 -14.31
CA VAL A 126 -10.06 6.60 -14.54
C VAL A 126 -8.74 6.78 -13.81
N ASP A 127 -8.15 7.98 -13.86
CA ASP A 127 -6.90 8.31 -13.18
C ASP A 127 -7.04 8.03 -11.68
N PHE A 128 -8.12 8.55 -11.08
CA PHE A 128 -8.40 8.36 -9.67
C PHE A 128 -8.59 6.87 -9.32
N ALA A 129 -9.35 6.14 -10.13
CA ALA A 129 -9.62 4.72 -9.88
C ALA A 129 -8.36 3.86 -10.00
N VAL A 130 -7.53 4.08 -11.02
CA VAL A 130 -6.28 3.33 -11.23
C VAL A 130 -5.26 3.67 -10.16
N VAL A 131 -5.08 4.94 -9.80
CA VAL A 131 -4.19 5.36 -8.71
C VAL A 131 -4.66 4.77 -7.39
N PHE A 132 -5.97 4.79 -7.11
CA PHE A 132 -6.54 4.14 -5.93
C PHE A 132 -6.22 2.65 -5.92
N LEU A 133 -6.57 1.90 -6.99
CA LEU A 133 -6.32 0.47 -7.09
C LEU A 133 -4.84 0.13 -6.90
N LYS A 134 -3.95 0.94 -7.47
CA LYS A 134 -2.51 0.69 -7.50
C LYS A 134 -1.79 1.08 -6.21
N PHE A 135 -2.27 2.05 -5.46
CA PHE A 135 -1.49 2.59 -4.33
C PHE A 135 -2.25 2.68 -3.01
N HIS A 136 -3.58 2.61 -3.01
CA HIS A 136 -4.35 2.83 -1.79
C HIS A 136 -4.19 1.66 -0.80
N PRO A 137 -3.90 1.89 0.49
CA PRO A 137 -3.67 0.83 1.48
C PRO A 137 -4.77 -0.25 1.50
N PHE A 138 -6.05 0.14 1.35
CA PHE A 138 -7.16 -0.82 1.31
C PHE A 138 -6.99 -1.86 0.21
N THR A 139 -6.51 -1.48 -0.97
CA THR A 139 -6.36 -2.41 -2.08
C THR A 139 -5.29 -3.42 -1.74
N PHE A 140 -4.24 -3.07 -1.00
CA PHE A 140 -3.19 -3.99 -0.54
C PHE A 140 -3.60 -4.92 0.62
N THR A 141 -4.80 -4.74 1.17
CA THR A 141 -5.28 -5.62 2.26
C THR A 141 -5.34 -7.08 1.81
N HIS A 142 -5.61 -7.35 0.53
CA HIS A 142 -5.62 -8.72 -0.02
C HIS A 142 -4.28 -9.45 0.16
N ILE A 143 -3.13 -8.76 0.05
CA ILE A 143 -1.80 -9.39 0.22
C ILE A 143 -1.62 -9.88 1.67
N PHE A 144 -2.05 -9.08 2.64
CA PHE A 144 -2.00 -9.48 4.05
C PHE A 144 -2.91 -10.67 4.32
N VAL A 145 -4.13 -10.66 3.77
CA VAL A 145 -5.07 -11.78 3.90
C VAL A 145 -4.52 -13.04 3.22
N LEU A 146 -3.91 -12.93 2.04
CA LEU A 146 -3.21 -14.02 1.36
C LEU A 146 -2.12 -14.64 2.24
N GLY A 147 -1.31 -13.82 2.93
CA GLY A 147 -0.32 -14.31 3.88
C GLY A 147 -0.92 -15.12 5.03
N MET A 148 -2.04 -14.65 5.61
CA MET A 148 -2.76 -15.40 6.66
C MET A 148 -3.36 -16.70 6.13
N LEU A 149 -3.95 -16.67 4.93
CA LEU A 149 -4.52 -17.84 4.27
C LEU A 149 -3.45 -18.89 3.96
N LEU A 150 -2.26 -18.47 3.50
CA LEU A 150 -1.11 -19.36 3.29
C LEU A 150 -0.67 -20.03 4.59
N ALA A 151 -0.57 -19.27 5.69
CA ALA A 151 -0.25 -19.83 7.00
C ALA A 151 -1.32 -20.85 7.46
N ARG A 152 -2.60 -20.56 7.19
CA ARG A 152 -3.70 -21.47 7.49
C ARG A 152 -3.65 -22.74 6.62
N LEU A 153 -3.40 -22.60 5.33
CA LEU A 153 -3.24 -23.72 4.41
C LEU A 153 -2.11 -24.65 4.86
N ARG A 154 -0.95 -24.06 5.22
CA ARG A 154 0.17 -24.81 5.80
C ARG A 154 -0.23 -25.60 7.05
N SER A 155 -1.04 -25.02 7.94
CA SER A 155 -1.51 -25.74 9.13
C SER A 155 -2.32 -26.99 8.79
N PHE A 156 -3.08 -27.00 7.70
CA PHE A 156 -3.80 -28.20 7.25
C PHE A 156 -2.86 -29.26 6.69
N VAL A 157 -1.86 -28.85 5.91
CA VAL A 157 -0.84 -29.76 5.37
C VAL A 157 -0.05 -30.42 6.50
N ASP A 158 0.39 -29.62 7.48
CA ASP A 158 1.15 -30.11 8.63
C ASP A 158 0.31 -31.06 9.51
N SER A 159 -1.00 -30.83 9.63
CA SER A 159 -1.92 -31.74 10.32
C SER A 159 -2.19 -33.04 9.55
N GLY A 160 -2.30 -32.97 8.21
CA GLY A 160 -2.47 -34.15 7.37
C GLY A 160 -1.26 -35.08 7.39
N ASN A 161 -0.05 -34.52 7.50
CA ASN A 161 1.21 -35.30 7.58
C ASN A 161 1.46 -35.97 8.95
N LYS A 162 0.66 -35.68 9.97
CA LYS A 162 0.76 -36.31 11.31
C LYS A 162 -0.08 -37.59 11.45
N VAL A 163 -0.71 -38.05 10.36
CA VAL A 163 -1.45 -39.32 10.29
C VAL A 163 -0.59 -40.34 9.53
N VAL A 164 0.53 -40.74 10.13
CA VAL A 164 1.31 -41.94 9.75
C VAL A 164 1.86 -42.58 11.02
#